data_AF-A0A0J6CYX6-F1
#
_entry.id   AF-A0A0J6CYX6-F1
#
_cell.length_a   1.000
_cell.length_b   1.000
_cell.length_c   1.000
_cell.angle_alpha   90.00
_cell.angle_beta   90.00
_cell.angle_gamma   90.00
#
_symmetry.space_group_name_H-M   'P 1'
#
loop_
_entity.id
_entity.type
_entity.pdbx_description
1 polymer ?
#
loop_
_entity_poly.entity_id
_entity_poly.type
_entity_poly.pdbx_seq_one_letter_code
_entity_poly.pdbx_strand_id
1 'polypeptide(L)' 'MLNKVDYFFYPVDVTQPTGAEVTYYWEISVAEYKDKIYAYAKADEFGRKIRWHESDQPDKESALAVIQEKCRSQSK' A
#
# COMPACT_ATOMS: atom_id res chain seq x y z
N MET A 1 17.33 -9.13 8.66
CA MET A 1 17.07 -7.68 8.55
C MET A 1 16.58 -7.42 7.14
N LEU A 2 15.49 -6.65 6.98
CA LEU A 2 15.07 -6.12 5.68
C LEU A 2 16.11 -5.06 5.29
N ASN A 3 16.84 -5.28 4.20
CA ASN A 3 18.08 -4.53 3.96
C ASN A 3 17.84 -3.09 3.48
N LYS A 4 16.67 -2.79 2.89
CA LYS A 4 16.20 -1.42 2.56
C LYS A 4 14.68 -1.43 2.49
N VAL A 5 14.02 -0.79 3.47
CA VAL A 5 12.58 -0.54 3.43
C VAL A 5 12.39 0.88 2.90
N ASP A 6 11.69 0.99 1.78
CA ASP A 6 11.27 2.27 1.20
C ASP A 6 9.86 2.59 1.68
N TYR A 7 9.64 3.84 2.06
CA TYR A 7 8.38 4.32 2.62
C TYR A 7 7.75 5.35 1.68
N PHE A 8 6.45 5.19 1.43
CA PHE A 8 5.68 6.06 0.55
C PHE A 8 4.39 6.49 1.23
N PHE A 9 3.98 7.72 0.96
CA PHE A 9 2.68 8.22 1.35
C PHE A 9 1.77 8.29 0.13
N TYR A 10 0.57 7.73 0.23
CA TYR A 10 -0.33 7.55 -0.89
C TYR A 10 -1.77 7.95 -0.51
N PRO A 11 -2.17 9.21 -0.78
CA PRO A 11 -3.55 9.63 -0.60
C PRO A 11 -4.45 8.98 -1.68
N VAL A 12 -5.61 8.52 -1.26
CA VAL A 12 -6.65 7.98 -2.14
C VAL A 12 -7.98 8.68 -1.87
N ASP A 13 -8.43 9.46 -2.84
CA ASP A 13 -9.74 10.10 -2.79
C ASP A 13 -10.82 9.17 -3.35
N VAL A 14 -11.91 9.01 -2.61
CA VAL A 14 -13.07 8.21 -3.02
C VAL A 14 -14.37 8.90 -2.66
N THR A 15 -15.39 8.67 -3.49
CA THR A 15 -16.78 8.99 -3.15
C THR A 15 -17.44 7.76 -2.54
N GLN A 16 -17.83 7.84 -1.27
CA GLN A 16 -18.54 6.78 -0.57
C GLN A 16 -19.97 6.61 -1.13
N PRO A 17 -20.63 5.45 -0.94
CA PRO A 17 -22.01 5.23 -1.39
C PRO A 17 -23.03 6.26 -0.85
N THR A 18 -22.71 6.91 0.26
CA THR A 18 -23.48 8.01 0.85
C THR A 18 -23.37 9.33 0.08
N GLY A 19 -22.48 9.42 -0.91
CA GLY A 19 -22.10 10.65 -1.61
C GLY A 19 -21.02 11.46 -0.90
N ALA A 20 -20.54 11.03 0.27
CA ALA A 20 -19.48 11.71 0.98
C ALA A 20 -18.12 11.50 0.29
N GLU A 21 -17.35 12.58 0.15
CA GLU A 21 -15.95 12.52 -0.30
C GLU A 21 -15.05 12.23 0.90
N VAL A 22 -14.20 11.22 0.76
CA VAL A 22 -13.27 10.78 1.80
C VAL A 22 -11.90 10.57 1.19
N THR A 23 -10.88 11.10 1.84
CA THR A 23 -9.48 10.83 1.52
C THR A 23 -8.93 9.81 2.50
N TYR A 24 -8.36 8.72 1.98
CA TYR A 24 -7.62 7.72 2.76
C TYR A 24 -6.12 7.97 2.61
N TYR A 25 -5.44 8.24 3.70
CA TYR A 25 -4.00 8.42 3.72
C TYR A 25 -3.28 7.10 4.00
N TRP A 26 -2.80 6.44 2.94
CA TRP A 26 -2.07 5.18 3.08
C TRP A 26 -0.57 5.40 3.27
N GLU A 27 -0.01 4.78 4.29
CA GLU A 27 1.43 4.59 4.47
C GLU A 27 1.82 3.24 3.86
N ILE A 28 2.64 3.26 2.81
CA ILE A 28 3.09 2.07 2.09
C ILE A 28 4.56 1.83 2.43
N SER A 29 4.92 0.56 2.68
CA SER A 29 6.29 0.11 2.84
C SER A 29 6.61 -0.97 1.82
N VAL A 30 7.71 -0.80 1.09
CA VAL A 30 8.20 -1.80 0.13
C VAL A 30 9.63 -2.17 0.52
N ALA A 31 9.92 -3.45 0.64
CA ALA A 31 11.19 -3.94 1.14
C ALA A 31 11.72 -5.09 0.30
N GLU A 32 13.04 -5.22 0.28
CA GLU A 32 13.70 -6.36 -0.37
C GLU A 32 14.40 -7.22 0.69
N TYR A 33 14.21 -8.53 0.61
CA TYR A 33 14.79 -9.52 1.51
C TYR A 33 15.02 -10.84 0.79
N LYS A 34 16.27 -11.31 0.75
CA LYS A 34 16.68 -12.54 0.07
C LYS A 34 16.18 -12.58 -1.40
N ASP A 35 16.46 -11.51 -2.14
CA ASP A 35 16.09 -11.34 -3.55
C ASP A 35 14.57 -11.39 -3.85
N LYS A 36 13.74 -11.27 -2.80
CA LYS A 36 12.29 -11.17 -2.89
C LYS A 36 11.82 -9.80 -2.44
N ILE A 37 10.80 -9.29 -3.10
CA ILE A 37 10.17 -8.02 -2.75
C ILE A 37 8.95 -8.29 -1.88
N TYR A 38 8.80 -7.50 -0.83
CA TYR A 38 7.69 -7.54 0.10
C TYR A 38 7.02 -6.17 0.12
N ALA A 39 5.71 -6.14 0.28
CA ALA A 39 4.94 -4.91 0.36
C ALA A 39 3.94 -4.93 1.52
N TYR A 40 3.73 -3.78 2.13
CA TYR A 40 2.82 -3.54 3.25
C TYR A 40 2.16 -2.18 3.10
N ALA A 41 0.93 -2.04 3.58
CA ALA A 41 0.28 -0.74 3.65
C ALA A 41 -0.65 -0.63 4.85
N LYS A 42 -0.82 0.58 5.39
CA LYS A 42 -1.84 0.89 6.41
C LYS A 42 -2.44 2.27 6.22
N ALA A 43 -3.70 2.41 6.62
CA ALA A 43 -4.37 3.68 6.81
C ALA A 43 -4.99 3.67 8.21
N ASP A 44 -4.23 4.19 9.18
CA ASP A 44 -4.54 4.07 10.62
C ASP A 44 -5.84 4.78 11.00
N GLU A 45 -6.14 5.91 10.36
CA GLU A 45 -7.36 6.70 10.56
C GLU A 45 -8.65 5.88 10.38
N PHE A 46 -8.58 4.84 9.55
CA PHE A 46 -9.71 3.97 9.22
C PHE A 46 -9.50 2.52 9.69
N GLY A 47 -8.42 2.24 10.44
CA GLY A 47 -8.08 0.89 10.90
C GLY A 47 -7.81 -0.12 9.78
N ARG A 48 -7.50 0.35 8.55
CA ARG A 48 -7.28 -0.52 7.39
C ARG A 48 -5.81 -0.89 7.26
N LYS A 49 -5.54 -2.15 6.91
CA LYS A 49 -4.17 -2.64 6.68
C LYS A 49 -4.10 -3.75 5.64
N ILE A 50 -3.07 -3.67 4.80
CA ILE A 50 -2.59 -4.72 3.92
C ILE A 50 -1.34 -5.29 4.59
N ARG A 51 -1.42 -6.53 5.09
CA ARG A 51 -0.28 -7.17 5.76
C ARG A 51 0.90 -7.35 4.78
N TRP A 52 2.10 -7.47 5.36
CA TRP A 52 3.28 -7.86 4.60
C TRP A 52 3.00 -9.11 3.77
N HIS A 53 3.24 -9.01 2.47
CA HIS A 53 3.14 -10.10 1.53
C HIS A 53 4.29 -10.03 0.54
N GLU A 54 4.72 -11.18 0.06
CA GLU A 54 5.66 -11.27 -1.06
C GLU A 54 4.95 -10.75 -2.32
N SER A 55 5.66 -9.93 -3.09
CA SER A 55 5.21 -9.40 -4.38
C SER A 55 5.75 -10.28 -5.49
N ASP A 56 4.90 -10.62 -6.46
CA ASP A 56 5.31 -11.33 -7.68
C ASP A 56 6.02 -10.41 -8.70
N GLN A 57 6.19 -9.12 -8.35
CA GLN A 57 6.79 -8.11 -9.23
C GLN A 57 8.33 -8.17 -9.19
N PRO A 58 9.00 -7.86 -10.30
CA PRO A 58 10.45 -8.00 -10.42
C PRO A 58 11.25 -6.94 -9.66
N ASP A 59 10.63 -5.82 -9.32
CA ASP A 59 11.27 -4.67 -8.66
C ASP A 59 10.29 -3.96 -7.70
N LYS A 60 10.83 -3.06 -6.87
CA LYS A 60 10.07 -2.33 -5.86
C LYS A 60 9.08 -1.31 -6.45
N GLU A 61 9.37 -0.73 -7.60
CA GLU A 61 8.51 0.26 -8.26
C GLU A 61 7.25 -0.40 -8.80
N SER A 62 7.42 -1.54 -9.48
CA SER A 62 6.35 -2.41 -9.92
C SER A 62 5.52 -2.93 -8.74
N ALA A 63 6.17 -3.33 -7.64
CA ALA A 63 5.47 -3.74 -6.41
C ALA A 63 4.68 -2.59 -5.75
N LEU A 64 5.23 -1.37 -5.77
CA LEU A 64 4.55 -0.16 -5.29
C LEU A 64 3.25 0.09 -6.07
N ALA A 65 3.29 0.02 -7.39
CA ALA A 65 2.10 0.22 -8.23
C ALA A 65 1.00 -0.79 -7.90
N VAL A 66 1.35 -2.08 -7.72
CA VAL A 66 0.39 -3.12 -7.35
C VAL A 66 -0.24 -2.88 -5.99
N ILE A 67 0.55 -2.50 -4.97
CA ILE A 67 -0.01 -2.25 -3.64
C ILE A 67 -0.83 -0.95 -3.59
N GLN A 68 -0.48 0.06 -4.39
CA GLN A 68 -1.31 1.27 -4.56
C GLN A 68 -2.71 0.93 -5.10
N GLU A 69 -2.81 0.04 -6.09
CA GLU A 69 -4.10 -0.43 -6.59
C GLU A 69 -4.89 -1.22 -5.54
N LYS A 70 -4.21 -2.01 -4.70
CA LYS A 70 -4.86 -2.66 -3.54
C LYS A 70 -5.37 -1.62 -2.53
N CYS A 71 -4.61 -0.56 -2.24
CA CYS A 71 -5.05 0.54 -1.38
C CYS A 71 -6.30 1.21 -1.95
N ARG A 72 -6.33 1.48 -3.26
CA ARG A 72 -7.52 2.01 -3.95
C ARG A 72 -8.72 1.09 -3.81
N SER A 73 -8.54 -0.20 -4.08
CA SER A 73 -9.62 -1.18 -3.95
C SER A 73 -10.15 -1.30 -2.52
N GLN A 74 -9.28 -1.16 -1.51
CA GLN A 74 -9.69 -1.15 -0.11
C GLN A 74 -10.22 0.20 0.37
N SER A 75 -10.17 1.26 -0.41
CA SER A 75 -10.74 2.56 -0.02
C SER A 75 -12.17 2.74 -0.53
N LYS A 76 -12.58 1.96 -1.54
CA LYS A 76 -13.95 1.94 -2.08
C LYS A 76 -14.97 1.32 -1.14
#